data_AF-H6RBD5-F1
#
_entry.id   AF-H6RBD5-F1
#
_cell.length_a   1.000
_cell.length_b   1.000
_cell.length_c   1.000
_cell.angle_alpha   90.00
_cell.angle_beta   90.00
_cell.angle_gamma   90.00
#
_symmetry.space_group_name_H-M   'P 1'
#
loop_
_entity.id
_entity.type
_entity.pdbx_description
1 polymer ?
#
loop_
_entity_poly.entity_id
_entity_poly.type
_entity_poly.pdbx_seq_one_letter_code
_entity_poly.pdbx_strand_id
1 'polypeptide(L)'
;MAAPRTVVQPDVPAIAENVPADVLAALAPTIIGAVSTPGFIAGGGTVGILAQARALLAIPGIPAQVKSTLGRVITFLDGSGGGGPDLPPASGPRIAQFLYPTIGKGCIGPTSDSVGTALAVPGPAVLPPPGPKPGQTAFVLTALGTKVAAPVQNPPLVVQWINLDTRHSGTQPLTTEAALNTEGPATVSAIADTGSGRIAAVISGSLTTTTATSETRTCAFAPTLGFFTVP
;
A
#
# COMPACT_ATOMS: atom_id res chain seq x y z
N MET A 1 -22.93 -7.27 43.73
CA MET A 1 -22.71 -8.09 42.52
C MET A 1 -23.34 -7.36 41.35
N ALA A 2 -22.52 -6.76 40.48
CA ALA A 2 -22.99 -6.05 39.29
C ALA A 2 -22.92 -7.00 38.08
N ALA A 3 -23.99 -7.08 37.31
CA ALA A 3 -24.08 -7.91 36.11
C ALA A 3 -23.10 -7.44 35.02
N PRO A 4 -22.51 -8.34 34.22
CA PRO A 4 -21.64 -7.96 33.13
C PRO A 4 -22.47 -7.32 32.00
N ARG A 5 -22.03 -6.14 31.55
CA ARG A 5 -22.61 -5.46 30.38
C ARG A 5 -22.21 -6.20 29.11
N THR A 6 -23.20 -6.60 28.33
CA THR A 6 -23.03 -7.13 26.98
C THR A 6 -22.43 -6.03 26.10
N VAL A 7 -21.19 -6.22 25.63
CA VAL A 7 -20.58 -5.36 24.63
C VAL A 7 -21.17 -5.76 23.28
N VAL A 8 -21.98 -4.90 22.69
CA VAL A 8 -22.38 -5.03 21.28
C VAL A 8 -21.12 -4.79 20.45
N GLN A 9 -20.57 -5.85 19.86
CA GLN A 9 -19.52 -5.71 18.86
C GLN A 9 -20.09 -4.95 17.66
N PRO A 10 -19.38 -3.95 17.11
CA PRO A 10 -19.78 -3.36 15.85
C PRO A 10 -19.70 -4.46 14.78
N ASP A 11 -20.80 -4.68 14.06
CA ASP A 11 -20.80 -5.51 12.86
C ASP A 11 -19.82 -4.91 11.86
N VAL A 12 -18.63 -5.50 11.80
CA VAL A 12 -17.69 -5.28 10.72
C VAL A 12 -18.40 -5.80 9.47
N PRO A 13 -18.63 -4.97 8.43
CA PRO A 13 -19.22 -5.46 7.20
C PRO A 13 -18.35 -6.62 6.71
N ALA A 14 -18.95 -7.80 6.60
CA ALA A 14 -18.27 -8.95 6.00
C ALA A 14 -17.77 -8.51 4.62
N ILE A 15 -16.45 -8.46 4.46
CA ILE A 15 -15.80 -8.39 3.15
C ILE A 15 -16.44 -9.50 2.32
N ALA A 16 -17.09 -9.13 1.21
CA ALA A 16 -17.88 -10.06 0.41
C ALA A 16 -17.05 -11.33 0.14
N GLU A 17 -17.45 -12.43 0.78
CA GLU A 17 -16.63 -13.65 0.92
C GLU A 17 -16.41 -14.40 -0.41
N ASN A 18 -16.95 -13.89 -1.51
CA ASN A 18 -16.89 -14.49 -2.83
C ASN A 18 -16.50 -13.49 -3.93
N VAL A 19 -15.51 -12.63 -3.71
CA VAL A 19 -14.85 -11.95 -4.85
C VAL A 19 -13.68 -12.84 -5.31
N PRO A 20 -13.80 -13.49 -6.47
CA PRO A 20 -12.71 -14.32 -7.00
C PRO A 20 -11.45 -13.47 -7.17
N ALA A 21 -10.28 -14.00 -6.79
CA ALA A 21 -9.00 -13.28 -6.91
C ALA A 21 -8.72 -12.83 -8.37
N ASP A 22 -9.27 -13.58 -9.31
CA ASP A 22 -9.36 -13.35 -10.74
C ASP A 22 -10.22 -12.13 -11.13
N VAL A 23 -11.26 -11.79 -10.38
CA VAL A 23 -12.03 -10.54 -10.55
C VAL A 23 -11.24 -9.33 -10.02
N LEU A 24 -10.51 -9.48 -8.91
CA LEU A 24 -9.61 -8.43 -8.42
C LEU A 24 -8.41 -8.21 -9.37
N ALA A 25 -7.88 -9.29 -9.97
CA ALA A 25 -6.83 -9.24 -10.98
C ALA A 25 -7.32 -8.64 -12.31
N ALA A 26 -8.58 -8.87 -12.68
CA ALA A 26 -9.21 -8.27 -13.85
C ALA A 26 -9.52 -6.76 -13.68
N LEU A 27 -9.50 -6.26 -12.45
CA LEU A 27 -9.65 -4.83 -12.14
C LEU A 27 -8.33 -4.05 -12.21
N ALA A 28 -7.17 -4.72 -12.24
CA ALA A 28 -5.86 -4.07 -12.30
C ALA A 28 -5.67 -3.18 -13.56
N PRO A 29 -6.12 -3.57 -14.77
CA PRO A 29 -6.03 -2.72 -15.96
C PRO A 29 -7.10 -1.61 -16.00
N THR A 30 -8.25 -1.81 -15.36
CA THR A 30 -9.37 -0.84 -15.40
C THR A 30 -9.27 0.24 -14.33
N ILE A 31 -8.55 0.01 -13.23
CA ILE A 31 -8.15 1.08 -12.32
C ILE A 31 -7.31 2.12 -13.08
N ILE A 32 -6.41 1.70 -13.97
CA ILE A 32 -5.57 2.60 -14.81
C ILE A 32 -6.44 3.50 -15.71
N GLY A 33 -7.55 2.99 -16.25
CA GLY A 33 -8.51 3.80 -17.01
C GLY A 33 -9.29 4.80 -16.14
N ALA A 34 -9.63 4.43 -14.91
CA ALA A 34 -10.35 5.27 -13.96
C ALA A 34 -9.47 6.36 -13.33
N VAL A 35 -8.20 6.08 -12.98
CA VAL A 35 -7.24 7.14 -12.62
C VAL A 35 -7.00 8.06 -13.80
N SER A 36 -7.04 7.60 -15.05
CA SER A 36 -6.89 8.46 -16.24
C SER A 36 -8.07 9.41 -16.50
N THR A 37 -9.16 9.33 -15.72
CA THR A 37 -10.26 10.29 -15.84
C THR A 37 -9.83 11.67 -15.33
N PRO A 38 -10.11 12.75 -16.08
CA PRO A 38 -9.70 14.10 -15.70
C PRO A 38 -10.12 14.51 -14.28
N GLY A 39 -11.25 14.00 -13.79
CA GLY A 39 -11.78 14.30 -12.46
C GLY A 39 -11.02 13.66 -11.29
N PHE A 40 -10.35 12.52 -11.50
CA PHE A 40 -9.60 11.84 -10.44
C PHE A 40 -8.17 12.39 -10.30
N ILE A 41 -7.53 12.78 -11.42
CA ILE A 41 -6.15 13.31 -11.43
C ILE A 41 -6.07 14.78 -11.00
N ALA A 42 -7.08 15.60 -11.33
CA ALA A 42 -7.07 17.03 -11.00
C ALA A 42 -7.07 17.31 -9.49
N GLY A 43 -7.55 16.36 -8.69
CA GLY A 43 -7.68 16.50 -7.24
C GLY A 43 -6.80 15.56 -6.43
N GLY A 44 -5.76 14.92 -6.97
CA GLY A 44 -4.90 14.02 -6.15
C GLY A 44 -5.70 13.13 -5.17
N GLY A 45 -6.57 12.25 -5.68
CA GLY A 45 -7.38 11.30 -4.91
C GLY A 45 -8.13 11.91 -3.72
N THR A 46 -7.47 11.98 -2.57
CA THR A 46 -7.93 12.62 -1.33
C THR A 46 -8.37 14.08 -1.51
N VAL A 47 -7.66 14.91 -2.29
CA VAL A 47 -8.02 16.34 -2.44
C VAL A 47 -9.29 16.51 -3.31
N GLY A 48 -9.53 15.59 -4.25
CA GLY A 48 -10.70 15.55 -5.13
C GLY A 48 -11.92 15.04 -4.40
N ILE A 49 -11.76 14.00 -3.57
CA ILE A 49 -12.81 13.50 -2.67
C ILE A 49 -13.19 14.59 -1.65
N LEU A 50 -12.21 15.31 -1.10
CA LEU A 50 -12.45 16.43 -0.19
C LEU A 50 -13.21 17.59 -0.87
N ALA A 51 -12.84 17.93 -2.10
CA ALA A 51 -13.53 18.96 -2.89
C ALA A 51 -14.97 18.57 -3.23
N GLN A 52 -15.20 17.30 -3.61
CA GLN A 52 -16.54 16.77 -3.88
C GLN A 52 -17.40 16.69 -2.62
N ALA A 53 -16.83 16.26 -1.49
CA ALA A 53 -17.52 16.23 -0.21
C ALA A 53 -17.94 17.65 0.22
N ARG A 54 -17.08 18.65 0.02
CA ARG A 54 -17.41 20.07 0.27
C ARG A 54 -18.49 20.61 -0.68
N ALA A 55 -18.44 20.22 -1.96
CA ALA A 55 -19.46 20.62 -2.95
C ALA A 55 -20.84 20.02 -2.64
N LEU A 56 -20.89 18.75 -2.21
CA LEU A 56 -22.11 18.11 -1.75
C LEU A 56 -22.68 18.79 -0.50
N LEU A 57 -21.85 19.16 0.47
CA LEU A 57 -22.27 19.93 1.65
C LEU A 57 -22.91 21.29 1.32
N ALA A 58 -22.61 21.86 0.15
CA ALA A 58 -23.14 23.15 -0.29
C ALA A 58 -24.53 23.07 -0.95
N ILE A 59 -25.07 21.86 -1.17
CA ILE A 59 -26.38 21.66 -1.79
C ILE A 59 -27.51 22.09 -0.83
N PRO A 60 -28.40 23.02 -1.25
CA PRO A 60 -29.55 23.41 -0.43
C PRO A 60 -30.49 22.22 -0.18
N GLY A 61 -30.91 22.03 1.07
CA GLY A 61 -31.89 20.99 1.42
C GLY A 61 -31.31 19.61 1.73
N ILE A 62 -29.98 19.48 1.91
CA ILE A 62 -29.39 18.21 2.35
C ILE A 62 -29.94 17.80 3.75
N PRO A 63 -30.30 16.52 3.96
CA PRO A 63 -30.71 16.02 5.26
C PRO A 63 -29.62 16.17 6.32
N ALA A 64 -29.99 16.53 7.55
CA ALA A 64 -29.05 16.78 8.65
C ALA A 64 -28.12 15.59 8.94
N GLN A 65 -28.63 14.36 8.82
CA GLN A 65 -27.84 13.13 8.97
C GLN A 65 -26.71 13.05 7.93
N VAL A 66 -27.01 13.36 6.66
CA VAL A 66 -26.05 13.34 5.56
C VAL A 66 -25.00 14.44 5.77
N LYS A 67 -25.43 15.63 6.20
CA LYS A 67 -24.53 16.73 6.56
C LYS A 67 -23.54 16.35 7.66
N SER A 68 -24.03 15.68 8.72
CA SER A 68 -23.19 15.21 9.83
C SER A 68 -22.18 14.15 9.38
N THR A 69 -22.62 13.17 8.58
CA THR A 69 -21.74 12.11 8.09
C THR A 69 -20.67 12.67 7.16
N LEU A 70 -21.06 13.54 6.23
CA LEU A 70 -20.12 14.16 5.28
C LEU A 70 -19.13 15.09 5.99
N GLY A 71 -19.57 15.81 7.02
CA GLY A 71 -18.70 16.59 7.90
C GLY A 71 -17.63 15.73 8.57
N ARG A 72 -17.98 14.56 9.12
CA ARG A 72 -17.01 13.63 9.74
C ARG A 72 -16.00 13.07 8.75
N VAL A 73 -16.46 12.73 7.55
CA VAL A 73 -15.57 12.28 6.47
C VAL A 73 -14.61 13.40 6.09
N ILE A 74 -15.07 14.65 5.96
CA ILE A 74 -14.21 15.81 5.69
C ILE A 74 -13.20 16.01 6.82
N THR A 75 -13.64 16.00 8.08
CA THR A 75 -12.80 16.14 9.28
C THR A 75 -11.72 15.06 9.39
N PHE A 76 -12.03 13.85 8.95
CA PHE A 76 -11.07 12.76 8.85
C PHE A 76 -10.08 12.97 7.70
N LEU A 77 -10.57 13.34 6.52
CA LEU A 77 -9.75 13.54 5.32
C LEU A 77 -8.85 14.78 5.39
N ASP A 78 -9.25 15.83 6.10
CA ASP A 78 -8.47 17.06 6.29
C ASP A 78 -7.66 17.10 7.60
N GLY A 79 -7.78 16.05 8.43
CA GLY A 79 -7.03 15.91 9.67
C GLY A 79 -7.42 16.88 10.79
N SER A 80 -8.45 17.72 10.60
CA SER A 80 -8.91 18.69 11.60
C SER A 80 -9.55 18.04 12.84
N GLY A 81 -9.88 16.74 12.75
CA GLY A 81 -10.44 15.97 13.87
C GLY A 81 -9.43 15.60 14.96
N GLY A 82 -8.13 15.75 14.68
CA GLY A 82 -7.07 15.32 15.60
C GLY A 82 -7.08 13.82 15.90
N GLY A 83 -6.08 13.34 16.64
CA GLY A 83 -6.02 11.95 17.13
C GLY A 83 -5.24 10.96 16.28
N GLY A 84 -4.58 11.40 15.21
CA GLY A 84 -3.48 10.63 14.62
C GLY A 84 -2.25 10.69 15.54
N PRO A 85 -1.39 9.64 15.57
CA PRO A 85 -0.08 9.76 16.22
C PRO A 85 0.68 10.96 15.68
N ASP A 86 1.55 11.55 16.51
CA ASP A 86 2.36 12.71 16.11
C ASP A 86 3.07 12.42 14.78
N LEU A 87 3.05 13.42 13.89
CA LEU A 87 3.78 13.32 12.64
C LEU A 87 5.27 13.10 12.97
N PRO A 88 5.93 12.13 12.33
CA PRO A 88 7.35 11.90 12.55
C PRO A 88 8.13 13.19 12.25
N PRO A 89 9.27 13.42 12.93
CA PRO A 89 10.09 14.60 12.74
C PRO A 89 10.33 14.88 11.25
N ALA A 90 10.31 16.15 10.85
CA ALA A 90 10.51 16.52 9.44
C ALA A 90 11.87 16.05 8.86
N SER A 91 12.84 15.75 9.72
CA SER A 91 14.16 15.20 9.42
C SER A 91 14.22 13.67 9.29
N GLY A 92 13.14 12.96 9.59
CA GLY A 92 13.05 11.51 9.47
C GLY A 92 12.68 11.05 8.04
N PRO A 93 12.94 9.76 7.70
CA PRO A 93 12.51 9.20 6.42
C PRO A 93 11.00 9.38 6.26
N ARG A 94 10.59 9.89 5.10
CA ARG A 94 9.18 9.87 4.71
C ARG A 94 8.85 8.41 4.37
N ILE A 95 8.07 7.74 5.20
CA ILE A 95 7.62 6.37 4.92
C ILE A 95 6.16 6.45 4.50
N ALA A 96 5.87 5.99 3.29
CA ALA A 96 4.52 5.82 2.79
C ALA A 96 4.17 4.34 2.79
N GLN A 97 3.19 3.95 3.60
CA GLN A 97 2.65 2.60 3.55
C GLN A 97 1.76 2.45 2.31
N PHE A 98 1.77 1.26 1.72
CA PHE A 98 0.80 0.92 0.69
C PHE A 98 -0.60 0.83 1.32
N LEU A 99 -1.62 1.12 0.51
CA LEU A 99 -3.00 1.38 0.92
C LEU A 99 -3.60 0.25 1.75
N TYR A 100 -3.25 -0.99 1.42
CA TYR A 100 -3.72 -2.17 2.12
C TYR A 100 -2.64 -3.27 2.09
N PRO A 101 -2.55 -4.09 3.16
CA PRO A 101 -1.73 -5.28 3.14
C PRO A 101 -2.25 -6.25 2.06
N THR A 102 -1.34 -7.01 1.47
CA THR A 102 -1.66 -8.03 0.47
C THR A 102 -1.65 -9.42 1.10
N ILE A 103 -2.36 -10.37 0.48
CA ILE A 103 -2.39 -11.77 0.89
C ILE A 103 -1.60 -12.60 -0.12
N GLY A 104 -0.68 -13.40 0.41
CA GLY A 104 0.06 -14.42 -0.32
C GLY A 104 -0.46 -15.80 0.03
N LYS A 105 -1.26 -16.40 -0.86
CA LYS A 105 -1.89 -17.69 -0.60
C LYS A 105 -0.86 -18.81 -0.53
N GLY A 106 -0.91 -19.62 0.53
CA GLY A 106 0.00 -20.76 0.74
C GLY A 106 1.47 -20.39 0.93
N CYS A 107 1.78 -19.12 1.23
CA CYS A 107 3.16 -18.64 1.35
C CYS A 107 3.87 -19.09 2.64
N ILE A 108 3.14 -19.34 3.73
CA ILE A 108 3.72 -19.86 4.97
C ILE A 108 3.84 -21.38 4.89
N GLY A 109 2.83 -22.04 4.32
CA GLY A 109 2.77 -23.48 4.12
C GLY A 109 1.55 -23.88 3.30
N PRO A 110 1.32 -25.18 3.03
CA PRO A 110 0.27 -25.65 2.12
C PRO A 110 -1.14 -25.15 2.42
N THR A 111 -1.44 -24.87 3.69
CA THR A 111 -2.75 -24.39 4.18
C THR A 111 -2.65 -23.06 4.92
N SER A 112 -1.51 -22.36 4.84
CA SER A 112 -1.24 -21.17 5.63
C SER A 112 -0.76 -20.01 4.76
N ASP A 113 -1.50 -18.91 4.84
CA ASP A 113 -1.32 -17.71 4.03
C ASP A 113 -0.40 -16.70 4.71
N SER A 114 0.35 -15.94 3.91
CA SER A 114 1.16 -14.81 4.40
C SER A 114 0.41 -13.49 4.24
N VAL A 115 0.64 -12.57 5.17
CA VAL A 115 0.28 -11.16 5.01
C VAL A 115 1.51 -10.40 4.56
N GLY A 116 1.46 -9.85 3.35
CA GLY A 116 2.49 -8.98 2.80
C GLY A 116 2.21 -7.52 3.17
N THR A 117 3.21 -6.85 3.72
CA THR A 117 3.17 -5.40 3.97
C THR A 117 4.16 -4.72 3.03
N ALA A 118 3.74 -3.60 2.43
CA ALA A 118 4.58 -2.86 1.50
C ALA A 118 4.69 -1.40 1.92
N LEU A 119 5.87 -0.83 1.69
CA LEU A 119 6.15 0.58 1.94
C LEU A 119 7.03 1.16 0.84
N ALA A 120 6.92 2.47 0.67
CA ALA A 120 7.78 3.30 -0.14
C ALA A 120 8.49 4.31 0.77
N VAL A 121 9.78 4.53 0.52
CA VAL A 121 10.58 5.55 1.19
C VAL A 121 11.13 6.48 0.11
N PRO A 122 10.52 7.66 -0.10
CA PRO A 122 11.08 8.68 -0.96
C PRO A 122 12.42 9.20 -0.43
N GLY A 123 13.37 9.33 -1.34
CA GLY A 123 14.67 9.89 -1.06
C GLY A 123 14.66 11.43 -1.05
N PRO A 124 15.66 12.07 -0.41
CA PRO A 124 16.78 11.43 0.26
C PRO A 124 16.38 10.80 1.60
N ALA A 125 16.79 9.56 1.82
CA ALA A 125 16.57 8.88 3.10
C ALA A 125 17.76 8.01 3.49
N VAL A 126 18.13 8.07 4.77
CA VAL A 126 19.11 7.16 5.37
C VAL A 126 18.33 5.97 5.93
N LEU A 127 18.32 4.88 5.15
CA LEU A 127 17.88 3.55 5.58
C LEU A 127 19.14 2.71 5.88
N PRO A 128 19.02 1.51 6.49
CA PRO A 128 20.10 0.52 6.42
C PRO A 128 20.68 0.51 4.99
N PRO A 129 21.96 0.87 4.81
CA PRO A 129 22.46 1.22 3.49
C PRO A 129 22.38 0.07 2.47
N PRO A 130 22.10 0.38 1.19
CA PRO A 130 21.93 1.73 0.64
C PRO A 130 20.50 2.27 0.78
N GLY A 131 20.37 3.53 1.24
CA GLY A 131 19.12 4.29 1.18
C GLY A 131 18.92 5.01 -0.16
N PRO A 132 17.69 5.43 -0.49
CA PRO A 132 17.38 6.12 -1.74
C PRO A 132 17.95 7.56 -1.74
N LYS A 133 18.53 7.95 -2.88
CA LYS A 133 19.04 9.32 -3.15
C LYS A 133 17.90 10.30 -3.48
N PRO A 134 18.14 11.62 -3.54
CA PRO A 134 17.15 12.56 -4.05
C PRO A 134 16.56 12.12 -5.41
N GLY A 135 15.24 12.21 -5.56
CA GLY A 135 14.53 11.76 -6.75
C GLY A 135 14.38 10.23 -6.89
N GLN A 136 14.90 9.44 -5.94
CA GLN A 136 14.70 7.99 -5.89
C GLN A 136 13.63 7.60 -4.88
N THR A 137 13.06 6.42 -5.03
CA THR A 137 12.21 5.79 -4.03
C THR A 137 12.70 4.38 -3.76
N ALA A 138 12.86 4.03 -2.48
CA ALA A 138 13.01 2.64 -2.07
C ALA A 138 11.64 2.00 -1.84
N PHE A 139 11.38 0.87 -2.49
CA PHE A 139 10.20 0.05 -2.27
C PHE A 139 10.61 -1.19 -1.48
N VAL A 140 9.84 -1.55 -0.47
CA VAL A 140 10.08 -2.74 0.36
C VAL A 140 8.78 -3.50 0.51
N LEU A 141 8.83 -4.82 0.33
CA LEU A 141 7.76 -5.73 0.71
C LEU A 141 8.29 -6.77 1.70
N THR A 142 7.58 -6.93 2.82
CA THR A 142 7.85 -7.96 3.82
C THR A 142 6.66 -8.91 3.91
N ALA A 143 6.92 -10.20 3.70
CA ALA A 143 5.93 -11.28 3.71
C ALA A 143 5.89 -11.98 5.08
N LEU A 144 4.98 -11.56 5.96
CA LEU A 144 4.96 -12.02 7.35
C LEU A 144 4.71 -13.53 7.45
N GLY A 145 5.42 -14.18 8.37
CA GLY A 145 5.30 -15.61 8.66
C GLY A 145 6.03 -16.54 7.69
N THR A 146 6.60 -16.03 6.61
CA THR A 146 7.36 -16.88 5.66
C THR A 146 8.78 -17.17 6.15
N LYS A 147 9.45 -18.11 5.48
CA LYS A 147 10.90 -18.29 5.57
C LYS A 147 11.64 -17.15 4.88
N VAL A 148 12.97 -17.20 4.87
CA VAL A 148 13.83 -16.20 4.21
C VAL A 148 13.57 -16.18 2.70
N ALA A 149 13.73 -15.02 2.08
CA ALA A 149 13.62 -14.90 0.62
C ALA A 149 14.76 -15.70 -0.03
N ALA A 150 14.45 -16.40 -1.12
CA ALA A 150 15.48 -17.05 -1.93
C ALA A 150 16.38 -15.98 -2.60
N PRO A 151 17.69 -16.22 -2.75
CA PRO A 151 18.58 -15.27 -3.41
C PRO A 151 18.17 -14.95 -4.85
N VAL A 152 17.54 -15.91 -5.53
CA VAL A 152 16.97 -15.73 -6.87
C VAL A 152 15.45 -15.85 -6.78
N GLN A 153 14.74 -14.82 -7.20
CA GLN A 153 13.28 -14.79 -7.27
C GLN A 153 12.82 -15.20 -8.67
N ASN A 154 12.04 -16.28 -8.77
CA ASN A 154 11.52 -16.75 -10.07
C ASN A 154 10.14 -17.42 -9.95
N PRO A 155 9.06 -16.82 -10.48
CA PRO A 155 9.01 -15.45 -11.02
C PRO A 155 9.14 -14.41 -9.88
N PRO A 156 9.59 -13.17 -10.17
CA PRO A 156 9.81 -12.17 -9.15
C PRO A 156 8.53 -11.41 -8.76
N LEU A 157 8.56 -10.83 -7.57
CA LEU A 157 7.74 -9.68 -7.22
C LEU A 157 8.32 -8.47 -7.96
N VAL A 158 7.45 -7.68 -8.57
CA VAL A 158 7.84 -6.46 -9.28
C VAL A 158 7.11 -5.27 -8.69
N VAL A 159 7.80 -4.13 -8.65
CA VAL A 159 7.15 -2.83 -8.51
C VAL A 159 7.00 -2.20 -9.89
N GLN A 160 5.80 -1.73 -10.18
CA GLN A 160 5.49 -0.86 -11.31
C GLN A 160 5.11 0.50 -10.76
N TRP A 161 5.59 1.57 -11.37
CA TRP A 161 5.31 2.92 -10.88
C TRP A 161 5.15 3.91 -12.01
N ILE A 162 4.42 4.98 -11.74
CA ILE A 162 4.28 6.16 -12.59
C ILE A 162 4.39 7.42 -11.75
N ASN A 163 5.16 8.37 -12.24
CA ASN A 163 5.18 9.75 -11.77
C ASN A 163 4.08 10.51 -12.50
N LEU A 164 3.06 10.96 -11.77
CA LEU A 164 1.88 11.61 -12.32
C LEU A 164 2.16 13.04 -12.80
N ASP A 165 3.26 13.65 -12.34
CA ASP A 165 3.62 15.01 -12.69
C ASP A 165 4.49 15.04 -13.94
N THR A 166 5.43 14.09 -14.08
CA THR A 166 6.34 14.00 -15.24
C THR A 166 5.89 13.00 -16.31
N ARG A 167 4.95 12.11 -15.99
CA ARG A 167 4.53 10.94 -16.79
C ARG A 167 5.62 9.88 -17.02
N HIS A 168 6.74 9.97 -16.30
CA HIS A 168 7.74 8.91 -16.32
C HIS A 168 7.21 7.68 -15.59
N SER A 169 7.59 6.48 -16.05
CA SER A 169 7.17 5.23 -15.44
C SER A 169 8.29 4.20 -15.50
N GLY A 170 8.24 3.21 -14.62
CA GLY A 170 9.23 2.13 -14.59
C GLY A 170 8.65 0.85 -14.04
N THR A 171 9.37 -0.25 -14.29
CA THR A 171 9.11 -1.55 -13.69
C THR A 171 10.45 -2.13 -13.24
N GLN A 172 10.51 -2.64 -12.01
CA GLN A 172 11.73 -3.20 -11.45
C GLN A 172 11.40 -4.40 -10.57
N PRO A 173 12.17 -5.51 -10.64
CA PRO A 173 12.02 -6.59 -9.68
C PRO A 173 12.41 -6.13 -8.28
N LEU A 174 11.69 -6.62 -7.28
CA LEU A 174 12.08 -6.55 -5.88
C LEU A 174 13.02 -7.71 -5.58
N THR A 175 14.10 -7.42 -4.88
CA THR A 175 15.26 -8.31 -4.76
C THR A 175 15.78 -8.37 -3.31
N THR A 176 16.72 -9.28 -3.04
CA THR A 176 17.29 -9.48 -1.70
C THR A 176 18.60 -8.70 -1.46
N GLU A 177 19.03 -7.92 -2.45
CA GLU A 177 20.38 -7.36 -2.58
C GLU A 177 20.71 -6.37 -1.47
N ALA A 178 19.69 -5.67 -0.94
CA ALA A 178 19.82 -4.77 0.19
C ALA A 178 19.93 -5.48 1.55
N ALA A 179 19.79 -6.81 1.59
CA ALA A 179 19.93 -7.65 2.79
C ALA A 179 19.14 -7.13 4.01
N LEU A 180 17.94 -6.57 3.78
CA LEU A 180 17.15 -5.89 4.81
C LEU A 180 16.70 -6.81 5.95
N ASN A 181 16.51 -8.10 5.66
CA ASN A 181 16.15 -9.10 6.65
C ASN A 181 16.65 -10.49 6.25
N THR A 182 17.84 -10.84 6.73
CA THR A 182 18.52 -12.11 6.41
C THR A 182 18.06 -13.30 7.24
N GLU A 183 17.38 -13.06 8.37
CA GLU A 183 16.87 -14.09 9.27
C GLU A 183 15.37 -14.39 9.05
N GLY A 184 14.71 -13.54 8.26
CA GLY A 184 13.30 -13.67 7.93
C GLY A 184 12.40 -12.86 8.87
N PRO A 185 11.13 -12.63 8.52
CA PRO A 185 10.42 -13.08 7.31
C PRO A 185 11.00 -12.53 6.00
N ALA A 186 10.67 -13.17 4.88
CA ALA A 186 11.16 -12.77 3.57
C ALA A 186 10.87 -11.29 3.32
N THR A 187 11.94 -10.55 3.01
CA THR A 187 11.88 -9.12 2.71
C THR A 187 12.64 -8.87 1.43
N VAL A 188 11.96 -8.25 0.45
CA VAL A 188 12.52 -7.91 -0.86
C VAL A 188 12.34 -6.42 -1.11
N SER A 189 13.26 -5.83 -1.87
CA SER A 189 13.29 -4.39 -2.09
C SER A 189 13.87 -3.99 -3.43
N ALA A 190 13.57 -2.76 -3.85
CA ALA A 190 14.20 -2.11 -4.99
C ALA A 190 14.35 -0.62 -4.71
N ILE A 191 15.37 0.01 -5.28
CA ILE A 191 15.47 1.47 -5.37
C ILE A 191 15.29 1.84 -6.84
N ALA A 192 14.33 2.73 -7.11
CA ALA A 192 14.02 3.19 -8.46
C ALA A 192 14.11 4.72 -8.58
N ASP A 193 14.52 5.21 -9.75
CA ASP A 193 14.59 6.63 -10.10
C ASP A 193 13.20 7.18 -10.46
N THR A 194 12.34 7.37 -9.47
CA THR A 194 10.93 7.81 -9.66
C THR A 194 10.79 9.28 -10.07
N GLY A 195 11.82 10.10 -9.82
CA GLY A 195 11.78 11.55 -9.93
C GLY A 195 10.95 12.20 -8.83
N SER A 196 11.11 13.52 -8.66
CA SER A 196 10.28 14.33 -7.76
C SER A 196 8.84 14.43 -8.27
N GLY A 197 7.88 14.54 -7.35
CA GLY A 197 6.45 14.66 -7.68
C GLY A 197 5.59 13.55 -7.09
N ARG A 198 4.33 13.49 -7.54
CA ARG A 198 3.33 12.51 -7.10
C ARG A 198 3.54 11.17 -7.79
N ILE A 199 3.72 10.11 -7.02
CA ILE A 199 3.95 8.74 -7.52
C ILE A 199 2.76 7.85 -7.18
N ALA A 200 2.34 7.05 -8.15
CA ALA A 200 1.48 5.89 -7.94
C ALA A 200 2.27 4.62 -8.27
N ALA A 201 2.17 3.60 -7.41
CA ALA A 201 2.90 2.34 -7.57
C ALA A 201 2.02 1.12 -7.28
N VAL A 202 2.31 0.02 -7.96
CA VAL A 202 1.75 -1.32 -7.73
C VAL A 202 2.89 -2.27 -7.44
N ILE A 203 2.73 -3.10 -6.40
CA ILE A 203 3.57 -4.29 -6.22
C ILE A 203 2.72 -5.52 -6.50
N SER A 204 3.22 -6.40 -7.37
CA SER A 204 2.53 -7.64 -7.77
C SER A 204 3.53 -8.70 -8.22
N GLY A 205 3.12 -9.96 -8.24
CA GLY A 205 3.95 -11.09 -8.69
C GLY A 205 4.13 -12.13 -7.60
N SER A 206 5.24 -12.86 -7.66
CA SER A 206 5.49 -14.00 -6.79
C SER A 206 6.74 -13.84 -5.96
N LEU A 207 6.70 -14.43 -4.77
CA LEU A 207 7.83 -14.49 -3.87
C LEU A 207 8.28 -15.94 -3.73
N THR A 208 9.57 -16.17 -3.92
CA THR A 208 10.22 -17.43 -3.64
C THR A 208 10.93 -17.34 -2.30
N THR A 209 10.64 -18.28 -1.40
CA THR A 209 11.31 -18.44 -0.11
C THR A 209 12.06 -19.76 -0.06
N THR A 210 13.10 -19.82 0.78
CA THR A 210 13.93 -21.00 0.98
C THR A 210 14.11 -21.29 2.46
N THR A 211 14.26 -22.57 2.79
CA THR A 211 14.57 -23.06 4.14
C THR A 211 16.05 -23.38 4.28
N ALA A 212 16.52 -23.55 5.52
CA ALA A 212 17.87 -24.08 5.78
C ALA A 212 18.09 -25.49 5.20
N THR A 213 17.03 -26.23 4.88
CA THR A 213 17.05 -27.55 4.24
C THR A 213 16.91 -27.49 2.71
N SER A 214 17.03 -26.29 2.10
CA SER A 214 16.94 -26.04 0.65
C SER A 214 15.60 -26.38 -0.02
N GLU A 215 14.52 -26.58 0.75
CA GLU A 215 13.17 -26.61 0.18
C GLU A 215 12.76 -25.20 -0.24
N THR A 216 12.32 -25.04 -1.49
CA THR A 216 11.85 -23.78 -2.04
C THR A 216 10.32 -23.73 -2.08
N ARG A 217 9.77 -22.54 -1.83
CA ARG A 217 8.32 -22.28 -1.91
C ARG A 217 8.09 -20.99 -2.64
N THR A 218 7.39 -21.08 -3.76
CA THR A 218 6.96 -19.93 -4.56
C THR A 218 5.46 -19.75 -4.44
N CYS A 219 5.02 -18.54 -4.13
CA CYS A 219 3.63 -18.18 -4.00
C CYS A 219 3.39 -16.78 -4.58
N ALA A 220 2.16 -16.51 -5.04
CA ALA A 220 1.78 -15.21 -5.57
C ALA A 220 1.12 -14.34 -4.50
N PHE A 221 1.40 -13.05 -4.53
CA PHE A 221 0.71 -12.04 -3.72
C PHE A 221 -0.31 -11.29 -4.57
N ALA A 222 -1.48 -11.01 -4.01
CA ALA A 222 -2.43 -10.09 -4.64
C ALA A 222 -1.78 -8.70 -4.85
N PRO A 223 -2.12 -7.96 -5.91
CA PRO A 223 -1.56 -6.63 -6.12
C PRO A 223 -1.90 -5.66 -4.97
N THR A 224 -0.93 -4.86 -4.52
CA THR A 224 -1.15 -3.76 -3.57
C THR A 224 -0.69 -2.43 -4.16
N LEU A 225 -1.35 -1.34 -3.75
CA LEU A 225 -1.23 0.01 -4.31
C LEU A 225 -0.57 0.98 -3.32
N GLY A 226 0.35 1.82 -3.80
CA GLY A 226 0.98 2.89 -3.03
C GLY A 226 0.83 4.23 -3.73
N PHE A 227 0.56 5.29 -2.94
CA PHE A 227 0.49 6.67 -3.42
C PHE A 227 1.29 7.56 -2.48
N PHE A 228 2.23 8.33 -3.02
CA PHE A 228 3.13 9.15 -2.20
C PHE A 228 3.75 10.28 -3.02
N THR A 229 4.46 11.17 -2.34
CA THR A 229 5.18 12.29 -2.96
C THR A 229 6.68 12.15 -2.73
N VAL A 230 7.45 12.36 -3.78
CA VAL A 230 8.91 12.49 -3.71
C VAL A 230 9.26 13.98 -3.71
N PRO A 231 10.04 14.47 -2.72
CA PRO A 231 10.46 15.87 -2.64
C PRO A 231 11.23 16.37 -3.87
#